data_AF-F0G8K4-F1
#
_entry.id   AF-F0G8K4-F1
#
_cell.length_a   1.000
_cell.length_b   1.000
_cell.length_c   1.000
_cell.angle_alpha   90.00
_cell.angle_beta   90.00
_cell.angle_gamma   90.00
#
_symmetry.space_group_name_H-M   'P 1'
#
loop_
_entity.id
_entity.type
_entity.pdbx_description
1 polymer ?
#
loop_
_entity_poly.entity_id
_entity_poly.type
_entity_poly.pdbx_seq_one_letter_code
_entity_poly.pdbx_strand_id
1 'polypeptide(L)'
;AVLAGMTTINIGDRNAEFVRRYLALERIRITAEDLQGVHPRKVAFMPHTGRAMVKKLRLQVPGVAEREAALARDAERARAARSRAQVELFQAKRPAA
;
A
#
# COMPACT_ATOMS: atom_id res chain seq x y z
N ALA A 1 7.04 5.85 -8.82
CA ALA A 1 5.58 5.64 -8.81
C ALA A 1 5.28 4.15 -8.96
N VAL A 2 5.26 3.40 -7.85
CA VAL A 2 4.97 1.94 -7.87
C VAL A 2 3.46 1.67 -7.81
N LEU A 3 2.70 2.61 -7.24
CA LEU A 3 1.24 2.54 -7.09
C LEU A 3 0.47 2.59 -8.43
N ALA A 4 1.01 3.24 -9.46
CA ALA A 4 0.33 3.37 -10.75
C ALA A 4 0.33 2.05 -11.57
N GLY A 5 1.21 1.10 -11.25
CA GLY A 5 1.29 -0.22 -11.92
C GLY A 5 0.52 -1.33 -11.20
N MET A 6 -0.05 -1.07 -10.03
CA MET A 6 -0.81 -2.07 -9.27
C MET A 6 -2.22 -2.34 -9.84
N THR A 7 -2.73 -1.47 -10.72
CA THR A 7 -4.07 -1.62 -11.31
C THR A 7 -4.13 -2.66 -12.44
N THR A 8 -3.00 -3.02 -13.05
CA THR A 8 -2.95 -3.97 -14.19
C THR A 8 -2.44 -5.35 -13.83
N ILE A 9 -1.98 -5.58 -12.59
CA ILE A 9 -1.40 -6.86 -12.17
C ILE A 9 -2.28 -7.43 -11.07
N ASN A 10 -3.09 -8.43 -11.44
CA ASN A 10 -3.90 -9.19 -10.49
C ASN A 10 -3.01 -10.16 -9.67
N ILE A 11 -2.24 -9.59 -8.74
CA ILE A 11 -1.26 -10.32 -7.91
C ILE A 11 -1.97 -11.34 -7.01
N GLY A 12 -3.17 -10.99 -6.51
CA GLY A 12 -3.96 -11.86 -5.65
C GLY A 12 -4.28 -13.20 -6.30
N ASP A 13 -4.71 -13.19 -7.56
CA ASP A 13 -5.04 -14.40 -8.30
C ASP A 13 -3.80 -15.28 -8.55
N ARG A 14 -2.66 -14.67 -8.88
CA ARG A 14 -1.40 -15.42 -9.09
C ARG A 14 -0.92 -16.09 -7.80
N ASN A 15 -1.04 -15.41 -6.67
CA ASN A 15 -0.66 -15.96 -5.37
C ASN A 15 -1.57 -17.13 -4.98
N ALA A 16 -2.88 -17.00 -5.23
CA ALA A 16 -3.86 -18.06 -4.99
C ALA A 16 -3.58 -19.29 -5.87
N GLU A 17 -3.26 -19.09 -7.15
CA GLU A 17 -2.89 -20.19 -8.05
C GLU A 17 -1.59 -20.87 -7.61
N PHE A 18 -0.55 -20.07 -7.30
CA PHE A 18 0.73 -20.57 -6.84
C PHE A 18 0.59 -21.47 -5.61
N VAL A 19 -0.13 -21.01 -4.57
CA VAL A 19 -0.24 -21.77 -3.33
C VAL A 19 -1.00 -23.08 -3.52
N ARG A 20 -2.08 -23.07 -4.33
CA ARG A 20 -2.82 -24.30 -4.66
C ARG A 20 -1.95 -25.30 -5.39
N ARG A 21 -1.18 -24.85 -6.38
CA ARG A 21 -0.26 -25.70 -7.16
C ARG A 21 0.86 -26.26 -6.29
N TYR A 22 1.45 -25.42 -5.44
CA TYR A 22 2.51 -25.83 -4.53
C TYR A 22 2.04 -26.89 -3.53
N LEU A 23 0.90 -26.68 -2.87
CA LEU A 23 0.35 -27.64 -1.91
C LEU A 23 -0.01 -28.97 -2.57
N ALA A 24 -0.52 -28.95 -3.82
CA ALA A 24 -0.78 -30.17 -4.58
C ALA A 24 0.50 -30.94 -4.89
N LEU A 25 1.57 -30.26 -5.27
CA LEU A 25 2.88 -30.86 -5.56
C LEU A 25 3.50 -31.48 -4.30
N GLU A 26 3.41 -30.80 -3.17
CA GLU A 26 3.88 -31.28 -1.86
C GLU A 26 2.93 -32.31 -1.21
N ARG A 27 1.83 -32.67 -1.88
CA ARG A 27 0.79 -33.60 -1.39
C ARG A 27 0.17 -33.19 -0.05
N ILE A 28 0.08 -31.89 0.20
CA ILE A 28 -0.58 -31.32 1.39
C ILE A 28 -2.05 -31.06 1.05
N ARG A 29 -2.97 -31.72 1.75
CA ARG A 29 -4.41 -31.56 1.53
C ARG A 29 -4.91 -30.22 2.07
N ILE A 30 -5.68 -29.51 1.25
CA ILE A 30 -6.39 -28.28 1.64
C ILE A 30 -7.71 -28.70 2.32
N THR A 31 -7.87 -28.36 3.60
CA THR A 31 -9.10 -28.63 4.37
C THR A 31 -10.12 -27.50 4.25
N ALA A 32 -9.66 -26.27 4.07
CA ALA A 32 -10.46 -25.07 3.84
C ALA A 32 -9.61 -23.98 3.17
N GLU A 33 -10.26 -23.09 2.42
CA GLU A 33 -9.62 -21.93 1.80
C GLU A 33 -10.53 -20.67 1.86
N ASP A 34 -9.95 -19.50 2.13
CA ASP A 34 -10.57 -18.18 1.94
C ASP A 34 -9.56 -17.30 1.20
N LEU A 35 -9.65 -17.32 -0.13
CA LEU A 35 -8.75 -16.60 -1.03
C LEU A 35 -9.54 -15.54 -1.81
N GLN A 36 -8.81 -14.58 -2.39
CA GLN A 36 -9.37 -13.53 -3.25
C GLN A 36 -10.45 -12.65 -2.56
N GLY A 37 -11.15 -11.84 -3.34
CA GLY A 37 -12.22 -10.96 -2.89
C GLY A 37 -11.80 -9.51 -2.68
N VAL A 38 -12.80 -8.62 -2.61
CA VAL A 38 -12.62 -7.16 -2.62
C VAL A 38 -12.29 -6.56 -1.25
N HIS A 39 -12.56 -7.30 -0.18
CA HIS A 39 -12.38 -6.80 1.18
C HIS A 39 -11.10 -7.34 1.82
N PRO A 40 -10.28 -6.48 2.45
CA PRO A 40 -9.15 -6.94 3.24
C PRO A 40 -9.63 -7.77 4.44
N ARG A 41 -8.82 -8.72 4.87
CA ARG A 41 -9.14 -9.66 5.95
C ARG A 41 -7.98 -9.76 6.92
N LYS A 42 -8.30 -9.90 8.21
CA LYS A 42 -7.34 -10.29 9.24
C LYS A 42 -7.43 -11.80 9.45
N VAL A 43 -6.30 -12.49 9.31
CA VAL A 43 -6.19 -13.93 9.55
C VAL A 43 -5.42 -14.17 10.85
N ALA A 44 -5.89 -15.09 11.68
CA ALA A 44 -5.21 -15.56 12.87
C ALA A 44 -5.18 -17.09 12.87
N PHE A 45 -3.99 -17.67 12.95
CA PHE A 45 -3.80 -19.11 13.03
C PHE A 45 -3.42 -19.50 14.46
N MET A 46 -4.06 -20.54 14.99
CA MET A 46 -3.87 -21.05 16.34
C MET A 46 -3.14 -22.41 16.26
N PRO A 47 -1.80 -22.44 16.39
CA PRO A 47 -1.02 -23.64 16.06
C PRO A 47 -1.36 -24.87 16.91
N HIS A 48 -1.69 -24.64 18.18
CA HIS A 48 -2.05 -25.68 19.15
C HIS A 48 -3.38 -26.39 18.82
N THR A 49 -4.30 -25.74 18.09
CA THR A 49 -5.60 -26.32 17.70
C THR A 49 -5.74 -26.51 16.19
N GLY A 50 -4.81 -25.98 15.39
CA GLY A 50 -4.89 -25.98 13.93
C GLY A 50 -6.00 -25.08 13.36
N ARG A 51 -6.63 -24.23 14.18
CA ARG A 51 -7.74 -23.37 13.74
C ARG A 51 -7.24 -22.12 13.04
N ALA A 52 -7.81 -21.83 11.87
CA ALA A 52 -7.65 -20.55 11.18
C ALA A 52 -8.92 -19.71 11.33
N MET A 53 -8.79 -18.53 11.93
CA MET A 53 -9.86 -17.56 12.07
C MET A 53 -9.66 -16.41 11.09
N VAL A 54 -10.74 -16.02 10.40
CA VAL A 54 -10.71 -14.94 9.43
C VAL A 54 -11.77 -13.91 9.77
N LYS A 55 -11.38 -12.63 9.82
CA LYS A 55 -12.28 -11.49 10.02
C LYS A 55 -12.18 -10.54 8.84
N LYS A 56 -13.28 -10.39 8.08
CA LYS A 56 -13.40 -9.36 7.03
C LYS A 56 -13.36 -7.98 7.67
N LEU A 57 -12.45 -7.14 7.20
CA LEU A 57 -12.29 -5.77 7.67
C LEU A 57 -13.17 -4.85 6.83
N ARG A 58 -13.90 -3.96 7.50
CA ARG A 58 -14.61 -2.87 6.83
C ARG A 58 -13.64 -1.70 6.70
N LEU A 59 -13.48 -1.21 5.47
CA LEU A 59 -12.55 -0.13 5.11
C LEU A 59 -13.00 1.28 5.55
N GLN A 60 -14.03 1.36 6.38
CA GLN A 60 -14.55 2.62 6.91
C GLN A 60 -13.81 2.92 8.21
N VAL A 61 -12.57 3.40 8.11
CA VAL A 61 -11.95 4.15 9.21
C VAL A 61 -12.30 5.62 8.95
N PRO A 62 -13.20 6.23 9.75
CA PRO A 62 -13.58 7.62 9.55
C PRO A 62 -12.35 8.53 9.57
N GLY A 63 -12.28 9.48 8.64
CA GLY A 63 -11.23 10.50 8.62
C GLY A 63 -9.88 10.11 7.99
N VAL A 64 -9.69 8.87 7.50
CA VAL A 64 -8.45 8.52 6.77
C VAL A 64 -8.30 9.34 5.51
N ALA A 65 -9.35 9.48 4.69
CA ALA A 65 -9.31 10.27 3.47
C ALA A 65 -8.99 11.75 3.73
N GLU A 66 -9.59 12.33 4.77
CA GLU A 66 -9.33 13.72 5.18
C GLU A 66 -7.88 13.91 5.66
N ARG A 67 -7.36 12.94 6.41
CA ARG A 67 -5.99 12.97 6.93
C ARG A 67 -4.95 12.77 5.84
N GLU A 68 -5.20 11.88 4.87
CA GLU A 68 -4.37 11.72 3.68
C GLU A 68 -4.37 12.99 2.82
N ALA A 69 -5.53 13.62 2.64
CA ALA A 69 -5.62 14.89 1.92
C ALA A 69 -4.88 16.03 2.64
N ALA A 70 -4.96 16.09 3.98
CA ALA A 70 -4.20 17.06 4.77
C ALA A 70 -2.68 16.85 4.62
N LEU A 71 -2.22 15.61 4.76
CA LEU A 71 -0.80 15.27 4.61
C LEU A 71 -0.28 15.57 3.21
N ALA A 72 -1.07 15.30 2.16
CA ALA A 72 -0.71 15.61 0.78
C ALA A 72 -0.50 17.13 0.57
N ARG A 73 -1.40 17.96 1.10
CA ARG A 73 -1.27 19.43 1.05
C ARG A 73 -0.02 19.92 1.78
N ASP A 74 0.28 19.35 2.95
CA ASP A 74 1.47 19.72 3.72
C ASP A 74 2.76 19.31 3.01
N ALA A 75 2.77 18.14 2.37
CA ALA A 75 3.89 17.68 1.56
C ALA A 75 4.14 18.59 0.34
N GLU A 76 3.09 19.06 -0.33
CA GLU A 76 3.21 20.03 -1.43
C GLU A 76 3.77 21.38 -0.95
N ARG A 77 3.28 21.89 0.19
CA ARG A 77 3.80 23.12 0.80
C ARG A 77 5.27 22.99 1.18
N ALA A 78 5.65 21.87 1.80
CA ALA A 78 7.04 21.61 2.14
C ALA A 78 7.95 21.52 0.89
N ARG A 79 7.44 20.93 -0.19
CA ARG A 79 8.16 20.86 -1.47
C ARG A 79 8.33 22.24 -2.12
N ALA A 80 7.28 23.05 -2.13
CA ALA A 80 7.31 24.42 -2.63
C ALA A 80 8.23 25.34 -1.79
N ALA A 81 8.25 25.16 -0.47
CA ALA A 81 9.15 25.88 0.43
C ALA A 81 10.63 25.52 0.17
N ARG A 82 10.93 24.22 -0.04
CA ARG A 82 12.29 23.79 -0.44
C ARG A 82 12.72 24.36 -1.78
N SER A 83 11.84 24.36 -2.80
CA SER A 83 12.18 24.92 -4.11
C SER A 83 12.39 26.43 -4.06
N ARG A 84 11.65 27.16 -3.21
CA ARG A 84 11.81 28.61 -3.04
C ARG A 84 13.08 28.97 -2.27
N ALA A 85 13.48 28.17 -1.29
CA ALA A 85 14.74 28.35 -0.56
C ALA A 85 15.98 28.05 -1.41
N GLN A 86 15.86 27.22 -2.45
CA GLN A 86 16.97 26.87 -3.34
C GLN A 86 17.29 27.95 -4.39
N VAL A 87 16.41 28.92 -4.62
CA VAL A 87 16.64 30.00 -5.60
C VAL A 87 17.23 31.22 -4.90
N GLU A 88 18.56 31.26 -4.77
CA GLU A 88 19.27 32.51 -4.48
C GLU A 88 19.49 33.28 -5.78
N LEU A 89 18.81 34.43 -5.92
CA LEU A 89 19.01 35.36 -7.03
C LEU A 89 20.26 36.18 -6.74
N PHE A 90 21.41 35.80 -7.31
CA PHE A 90 22.60 36.64 -7.30
C PHE A 90 22.29 37.95 -8.03
N GLN A 91 21.96 39.01 -7.28
CA GLN A 91 21.90 40.35 -7.85
C GLN A 91 23.32 40.72 -8.30
N ALA A 92 23.53 40.74 -9.61
CA ALA A 92 24.75 41.25 -10.21
C ALA A 92 24.89 42.73 -9.82
N LYS A 93 25.86 43.01 -8.95
CA LYS A 93 26.27 44.36 -8.58
C LYS A 93 26.62 45.11 -9.87
N ARG A 94 25.81 46.09 -10.27
CA ARG A 94 26.13 46.98 -11.39
C ARG A 94 27.47 47.68 -11.09
N PRO A 95 28.44 47.69 -12.00
CA PRO A 95 29.67 48.45 -11.78
C PRO A 95 29.31 49.94 -11.70
N ALA A 96 29.81 50.60 -10.65
CA ALA A 96 29.79 52.05 -10.54
C ALA A 96 30.67 52.63 -11.65
N ALA A 97 30.14 53.63 -12.36
CA ALA A 97 30.87 54.44 -13.32
C ALA A 97 31.92 55.32 -12.62
#